data_AF-A0A3C1WTM2-F1
#
_entry.id   AF-A0A3C1WTM2-F1
#
_cell.length_a   1.000
_cell.length_b   1.000
_cell.length_c   1.000
_cell.angle_alpha   90.00
_cell.angle_beta   90.00
_cell.angle_gamma   90.00
#
_symmetry.space_group_name_H-M   'P 1'
#
loop_
_entity.id
_entity.type
_entity.pdbx_description
1 polymer ?
#
loop_
_entity_poly.entity_id
_entity_poly.type
_entity_poly.pdbx_seq_one_letter_code
_entity_poly.pdbx_strand_id
1 'polypeptide(L)' 'FLIYIPFIVIDMVVASVLMSMGMMMLPPTTISLPFKILLFIMADGWNLVIGSLVKTFQ' A
#
# COMPACT_ATOMS: atom_id res chain seq x y z
N PHE A 1 5.81 -11.48 3.48
CA PHE A 1 4.58 -11.48 2.67
C PHE A 1 3.43 -10.72 3.33
N LEU A 2 3.16 -10.91 4.63
CA LEU A 2 2.05 -10.24 5.33
C LEU A 2 2.07 -8.70 5.26
N ILE A 3 3.25 -8.07 5.19
CA ILE A 3 3.40 -6.62 5.04
C ILE A 3 2.70 -6.09 3.78
N TYR A 4 2.56 -6.90 2.72
CA TYR A 4 2.00 -6.46 1.43
C TYR A 4 0.46 -6.46 1.38
N ILE A 5 -0.20 -7.22 2.26
CA ILE A 5 -1.68 -7.32 2.35
C ILE A 5 -2.36 -5.95 2.44
N PRO A 6 -1.99 -5.04 3.37
CA PRO A 6 -2.65 -3.73 3.48
C PRO A 6 -2.50 -2.86 2.23
N PHE A 7 -1.38 -3.00 1.50
CA PHE A 7 -1.16 -2.26 0.25
C PHE A 7 -2.09 -2.72 -0.88
N ILE A 8 -2.34 -4.03 -0.98
CA ILE A 8 -3.28 -4.60 -1.95
C ILE A 8 -4.71 -4.12 -1.64
N VAL A 9 -5.09 -4.07 -0.37
CA VAL A 9 -6.41 -3.58 0.04
C VAL A 9 -6.62 -2.14 -0.42
N ILE A 10 -5.63 -1.26 -0.22
CA ILE A 10 -5.70 0.13 -0.69
C ILE A 10 -5.89 0.18 -2.21
N ASP A 11 -5.11 -0.60 -2.98
CA ASP A 11 -5.25 -0.59 -4.44
C ASP A 11 -6.64 -1.02 -4.90
N MET A 12 -7.20 -2.08 -4.31
CA MET A 12 -8.54 -2.55 -4.67
C MET A 12 -9.63 -1.55 -4.31
N VAL A 13 -9.53 -0.90 -3.14
CA VAL A 13 -10.48 0.13 -2.69
C VAL A 13 -10.40 1.37 -3.59
N VAL A 14 -9.19 1.85 -3.89
CA VAL A 14 -9.01 3.02 -4.77
C VAL A 14 -9.50 2.73 -6.18
N ALA A 15 -9.21 1.53 -6.72
CA ALA A 15 -9.68 1.12 -8.03
C ALA A 15 -11.21 1.00 -8.10
N SER A 16 -11.87 0.41 -7.08
CA SER A 16 -13.33 0.29 -7.08
C SER A 16 -14.03 1.65 -6.96
N VAL A 17 -13.48 2.56 -6.16
CA VAL A 17 -14.00 3.94 -6.02
C VAL A 17 -13.83 4.71 -7.33
N LEU A 18 -12.67 4.63 -8.00
CA LEU A 18 -12.46 5.27 -9.30
C LEU A 18 -13.36 4.72 -10.41
N MET A 19 -13.53 3.39 -10.44
CA MET A 19 -14.47 2.74 -11.35
C MET A 19 -15.91 3.21 -11.10
N SER A 20 -16.32 3.37 -9.83
CA SER A 20 -17.66 3.88 -9.48
C SER A 20 -17.87 5.34 -9.87
N MET A 21 -16.81 6.16 -9.92
CA MET A 21 -16.85 7.55 -10.37
C MET A 21 -16.81 7.68 -11.90
N GLY A 22 -16.71 6.57 -12.65
CA GLY A 22 -16.59 6.59 -14.11
C GLY A 22 -15.23 7.07 -14.62
N MET A 23 -14.23 7.23 -13.75
CA MET A 23 -12.92 7.76 -14.11
C MET A 23 -11.95 6.64 -14.54
N MET A 24 -12.19 6.06 -15.72
CA MET A 24 -11.37 4.95 -16.25
C MET A 24 -10.00 5.38 -16.79
N MET A 25 -9.82 6.65 -17.15
CA MET A 25 -8.57 7.13 -17.76
C MET A 25 -7.53 7.62 -16.75
N LEU A 26 -7.91 7.79 -15.49
CA LEU A 26 -6.98 8.12 -14.42
C LEU A 26 -6.43 6.83 -13.83
N PRO A 27 -5.09 6.61 -13.87
CA PRO A 27 -4.51 5.41 -13.29
C PRO A 27 -4.78 5.35 -11.79
N PRO A 28 -5.39 4.29 -11.24
CA PRO A 28 -5.67 4.18 -9.81
C PRO A 28 -4.44 4.29 -8.93
N THR A 29 -3.27 3.97 -9.49
CA THR A 29 -1.97 4.03 -8.83
C THR A 29 -1.57 5.44 -8.41
N THR A 30 -1.92 6.49 -9.16
CA THR A 30 -1.57 7.87 -8.79
C THR A 30 -2.29 8.30 -7.51
N ILE A 31 -3.51 7.80 -7.31
CA ILE A 31 -4.29 8.04 -6.10
C ILE A 31 -3.85 7.10 -4.99
N SER A 32 -3.57 5.83 -5.26
CA SER A 32 -3.20 4.87 -4.20
C SER A 32 -1.81 5.11 -3.62
N LEU A 33 -0.85 5.64 -4.40
CA LEU A 33 0.53 5.91 -3.97
C LEU A 33 0.65 6.77 -2.69
N PRO A 34 0.06 7.97 -2.60
CA PRO A 34 0.13 8.78 -1.37
C PRO A 34 -0.48 8.07 -0.16
N PHE A 35 -1.61 7.36 -0.31
CA PHE A 35 -2.22 6.59 0.78
C PHE A 35 -1.33 5.44 1.25
N LYS A 36 -0.68 4.74 0.33
CA LYS A 36 0.28 3.67 0.66
C LYS A 36 1.47 4.21 1.46
N ILE A 37 2.03 5.35 1.05
CA ILE A 37 3.16 5.98 1.75
C ILE A 37 2.74 6.40 3.17
N LEU A 38 1.57 7.02 3.32
CA LEU A 38 1.03 7.38 4.63
C LEU A 38 0.85 6.17 5.53
N LEU A 39 0.21 5.10 5.03
CA LEU A 39 0.02 3.86 5.79
C LEU A 39 1.37 3.25 6.20
N PHE A 40 2.35 3.23 5.30
CA PHE A 40 3.67 2.70 5.59
C PHE A 40 4.40 3.49 6.67
N ILE A 41 4.29 4.82 6.68
CA ILE A 41 4.88 5.66 7.72
C ILE A 41 4.14 5.48 9.05
N MET A 42 2.80 5.49 9.04
CA MET A 42 1.98 5.34 10.24
C MET A 42 2.15 3.97 10.91
N ALA A 43 2.41 2.92 10.14
CA ALA A 43 2.66 1.58 10.64
C ALA A 43 4.14 1.33 11.04
N ASP A 44 4.99 2.36 11.04
CA ASP A 44 6.44 2.25 11.24
C ASP A 44 7.08 1.17 10.34
N GLY A 45 6.70 1.19 9.07
CA GLY A 45 7.00 0.15 8.11
C GLY A 45 8.49 -0.06 7.85
N TRP A 46 9.32 0.96 8.04
CA TRP A 46 10.77 0.84 7.96
C TRP A 46 11.33 -0.08 9.04
N ASN A 47 10.90 0.07 10.30
CA ASN A 47 11.31 -0.80 11.39
C ASN A 47 10.81 -2.24 11.18
N LEU A 48 9.60 -2.42 10.65
CA LEU A 48 9.07 -3.75 10.31
C LEU A 48 9.91 -4.44 9.22
N VAL A 49 10.28 -3.71 8.16
CA VAL A 49 11.11 -4.25 7.07
C VAL A 49 12.51 -4.60 7.60
N ILE A 50 13.20 -3.66 8.26
CA ILE A 50 14.55 -3.87 8.77
C ILE A 50 14.57 -4.98 9.81
N GLY A 51 13.63 -4.98 10.76
CA GLY A 51 13.53 -6.02 11.78
C GLY A 51 13.27 -7.41 11.19
N SER A 52 12.46 -7.50 10.13
CA SER A 52 12.23 -8.78 9.43
C SER A 52 13.47 -9.27 8.67
N LEU A 53 14.25 -8.36 8.08
CA LEU A 53 15.50 -8.67 7.39
C LEU A 53 16.55 -9.18 8.38
N VAL A 54 16.81 -8.44 9.47
CA VAL A 54 17.80 -8.83 10.47
C VAL A 54 17.50 -10.20 11.07
N LYS A 55 16.22 -10.49 11.38
CA LYS A 55 15.79 -11.82 11.86
C LYS A 55 15.99 -12.95 10.85
N THR A 56 16.13 -12.66 9.56
CA THR A 56 16.36 -13.69 8.53
C THR A 56 17.86 -14.03 8.40
N PHE A 57 18.75 -13.11 8.79
CA PHE A 57 20.21 -13.30 8.73
C PHE A 57 20.81 -13.87 10.02
N GLN A 58 20.02 -13.95 11.09
CA GLN A 58 20.40 -14.51 12.39
C GLN A 58 19.87 -15.93 12.54
#